data_AF-A0A2P7RQZ5-F1
#
_entry.id   AF-A0A2P7RQZ5-F1
#
_cell.length_a   1.000
_cell.length_b   1.000
_cell.length_c   1.000
_cell.angle_alpha   90.00
_cell.angle_beta   90.00
_cell.angle_gamma   90.00
#
_symmetry.space_group_name_H-M   'P 1'
#
loop_
_entity.id
_entity.type
_entity.pdbx_description
1 polymer ?
#
loop_
_entity_poly.entity_id
_entity_poly.type
_entity_poly.pdbx_seq_one_letter_code
_entity_poly.pdbx_strand_id
1 'polypeptide(L)' 'MADWNEATLEDLLSDPIILKVMARDGVRADEVRYLVEQANNRTLEKQAALLSQARVNAATGCYACGR' A
#
# COMPACT_ATOMS: atom_id res chain seq x y z
N MET A 1 -7.74 -27.40 10.00
CA MET A 1 -7.57 -26.49 8.85
C MET A 1 -7.76 -25.10 9.42
N ALA A 2 -6.67 -24.34 9.62
CA ALA A 2 -6.77 -22.99 10.15
C ALA A 2 -7.33 -22.11 9.02
N ASP A 3 -8.50 -21.54 9.27
CA ASP A 3 -9.07 -20.45 8.49
C ASP A 3 -8.11 -19.26 8.65
N TRP A 4 -7.27 -19.01 7.65
CA TRP A 4 -6.43 -17.82 7.60
C TRP A 4 -7.30 -16.65 7.14
N ASN A 5 -8.26 -16.27 7.97
CA ASN A 5 -8.91 -14.98 7.82
C ASN A 5 -7.81 -13.92 7.97
N GLU A 6 -7.54 -13.19 6.90
CA GLU A 6 -6.51 -12.17 6.88
C GLU A 6 -6.95 -11.04 7.82
N ALA A 7 -6.36 -11.01 9.03
CA ALA A 7 -6.74 -10.05 10.06
C ALA A 7 -6.57 -8.63 9.53
N THR A 8 -7.59 -7.80 9.74
CA THR A 8 -7.50 -6.40 9.32
C THR A 8 -6.51 -5.64 10.20
N LEU A 9 -6.03 -4.49 9.74
CA LEU A 9 -5.16 -3.64 10.54
C LEU A 9 -5.82 -3.27 11.89
N GLU A 10 -7.13 -3.04 11.91
CA GLU A 10 -7.86 -2.69 13.13
C GLU A 10 -7.99 -3.88 14.10
N ASP A 11 -8.10 -5.10 13.59
CA ASP A 11 -8.07 -6.31 14.42
C ASP A 11 -6.71 -6.44 15.13
N LEU A 12 -5.62 -6.18 14.39
CA LEU A 12 -4.26 -6.20 14.92
C LEU A 12 -4.02 -5.06 15.92
N LEU A 13 -4.47 -3.85 15.63
CA LEU A 13 -4.32 -2.70 16.54
C LEU A 13 -5.24 -2.79 17.78
N SER A 14 -6.20 -3.69 17.77
CA SER A 14 -7.03 -4.03 18.94
C SER A 14 -6.48 -5.21 19.74
N ASP A 15 -5.47 -5.92 19.23
CA ASP A 15 -4.89 -7.07 19.90
C ASP A 15 -4.10 -6.67 21.16
N PRO A 16 -4.37 -7.28 22.33
CA PRO A 16 -3.70 -6.92 23.59
C PRO A 16 -2.18 -7.13 23.60
N ILE A 17 -1.67 -8.12 22.86
CA ILE A 17 -0.22 -8.37 22.76
C ILE A 17 0.41 -7.26 21.93
N ILE A 18 -0.20 -6.92 20.79
CA ILE A 18 0.27 -5.84 19.92
C ILE A 18 0.28 -4.50 20.67
N LEU A 19 -0.80 -4.17 21.38
CA LEU A 19 -0.87 -2.96 22.21
C LEU A 19 0.24 -2.89 23.27
N LYS A 20 0.57 -4.02 23.92
CA LYS A 20 1.69 -4.08 24.89
C LYS A 20 3.04 -3.85 24.23
N VAL A 21 3.27 -4.44 23.04
CA VAL A 21 4.51 -4.25 22.28
C VAL A 21 4.65 -2.79 21.86
N MET A 22 3.58 -2.20 21.31
CA MET A 22 3.57 -0.80 20.92
C MET A 22 3.85 0.14 22.11
N ALA A 23 3.20 -0.10 23.26
CA ALA A 23 3.43 0.69 24.46
C ALA A 23 4.89 0.60 24.95
N ARG A 24 5.49 -0.60 24.91
CA ARG A 24 6.90 -0.83 25.26
C ARG A 24 7.83 -0.04 24.34
N ASP A 25 7.51 0.00 23.05
CA ASP A 25 8.34 0.60 22.02
C ASP A 25 8.00 2.09 21.78
N GLY A 26 7.03 2.65 22.52
CA GLY A 26 6.63 4.06 22.42
C GLY A 26 5.79 4.40 21.18
N VAL A 27 5.23 3.40 20.51
CA VAL A 27 4.50 3.53 19.24
C VAL A 27 3.01 3.72 19.50
N ARG A 28 2.36 4.60 18.73
CA ARG A 28 0.91 4.84 18.79
C ARG A 28 0.18 4.20 17.60
N ALA A 29 -1.05 3.76 17.81
CA ALA A 29 -1.89 3.19 16.75
C ALA A 29 -2.11 4.16 15.58
N ASP A 30 -2.30 5.44 15.89
CA ASP A 30 -2.47 6.49 14.88
C ASP A 30 -1.26 6.63 13.95
N GLU A 31 -0.05 6.45 14.49
CA GLU A 31 1.19 6.48 13.71
C GLU A 31 1.28 5.28 12.77
N VAL A 32 0.93 4.09 13.24
CA VAL A 32 0.89 2.88 12.42
C VAL A 32 -0.12 3.03 11.27
N ARG A 33 -1.33 3.52 11.56
CA ARG A 33 -2.36 3.80 10.53
C ARG A 33 -1.84 4.76 9.47
N TYR A 34 -1.25 5.87 9.90
CA TYR A 34 -0.68 6.87 8.99
C TYR A 34 0.41 6.27 8.09
N LEU A 35 1.30 5.44 8.65
CA LEU A 35 2.37 4.80 7.88
C LEU A 35 1.84 3.79 6.86
N VAL A 36 0.83 3.00 7.24
CA VAL A 36 0.17 2.05 6.33
C VAL A 36 -0.53 2.80 5.20
N GLU A 37 -1.28 3.85 5.51
CA GLU A 37 -1.92 4.71 4.50
C GLU A 37 -0.88 5.30 3.53
N GLN A 38 0.23 5.84 4.05
CA GLN A 38 1.30 6.38 3.24
C GLN A 38 1.97 5.31 2.35
N ALA A 39 2.14 4.09 2.84
CA ALA A 39 2.66 2.97 2.04
C ALA A 39 1.70 2.60 0.90
N ASN A 40 0.39 2.57 1.16
CA ASN A 40 -0.62 2.30 0.16
C ASN A 40 -0.66 3.40 -0.91
N ASN A 41 -0.63 4.67 -0.52
CA ASN A 41 -0.59 5.80 -1.44
C ASN A 41 0.62 5.74 -2.37
N ARG A 42 1.82 5.49 -1.83
CA ARG A 42 3.04 5.29 -2.63
C ARG A 42 2.93 4.12 -3.61
N THR A 43 2.21 3.06 -3.23
CA THR A 43 1.98 1.90 -4.09
C THR A 43 1.04 2.26 -5.24
N LEU A 44 -0.05 2.97 -4.96
CA LEU A 44 -1.00 3.46 -5.96
C LEU A 44 -0.34 4.45 -6.93
N GLU A 45 0.49 5.37 -6.45
CA GLU A 45 1.25 6.30 -7.29
C GLU A 45 2.18 5.58 -8.26
N LYS A 46 2.91 4.56 -7.79
CA LYS A 46 3.76 3.72 -8.65
C LYS A 46 2.94 3.00 -9.71
N GLN A 47 1.80 2.42 -9.34
CA GLN A 47 0.92 1.74 -10.30
C GLN A 47 0.35 2.72 -11.33
N ALA A 48 -0.09 3.90 -10.90
CA ALA A 48 -0.58 4.95 -11.78
C ALA A 48 0.52 5.44 -12.75
N ALA A 49 1.75 5.60 -12.26
CA ALA A 49 2.90 5.96 -13.08
C ALA A 49 3.19 4.89 -14.15
N LEU A 50 3.18 3.61 -13.79
CA LEU A 50 3.37 2.50 -14.74
C LEU A 50 2.27 2.46 -15.80
N LEU A 51 1.01 2.64 -15.42
CA LEU A 51 -0.12 2.70 -16.35
C LEU A 51 -0.04 3.90 -17.28
N SER A 52 0.39 5.07 -16.77
CA SER A 52 0.59 6.26 -17.59
C SER A 52 1.71 6.08 -18.62
N GLN A 53 2.81 5.44 -18.23
CA GLN A 53 3.91 5.10 -19.16
C GLN A 53 3.45 4.10 -20.22
N ALA A 54 2.69 3.08 -19.85
CA ALA A 54 2.13 2.12 -20.81
C ALA A 54 1.22 2.83 -21.84
N ARG A 55 0.39 3.78 -21.42
CA ARG A 55 -0.44 4.60 -22.32
C ARG A 55 0.41 5.49 -23.25
N VAL A 56 1.44 6.15 -22.72
CA VAL A 56 2.36 6.97 -23.52
C VAL A 56 3.10 6.12 -24.55
N ASN A 57 3.59 4.94 -24.18
CA ASN A 57 4.31 4.06 -25.11
C ASN A 57 3.40 3.55 -26.24
N ALA A 58 2.13 3.23 -25.94
CA ALA A 58 1.15 2.84 -26.95
C ALA A 58 0.82 3.99 -27.93
N ALA A 59 0.73 5.22 -27.42
CA ALA A 59 0.52 6.41 -28.23
C ALA A 59 1.75 6.71 -29.11
N THR A 60 2.94 6.67 -28.52
CA THR A 60 4.22 6.95 -29.21
C THR A 60 4.56 5.93 -30.29
N GLY A 61 4.16 4.66 -30.11
CA GLY A 61 4.31 3.60 -31.11
C GLY A 61 3.51 3.81 -32.40
N CYS A 62 2.41 4.60 -32.37
CA CYS A 62 1.63 4.90 -33.57
C CYS A 62 2.26 5.98 -34.47
N TYR A 63 3.13 6.85 -33.94
CA TYR A 63 3.72 7.94 -34.74
C TYR A 63 4.97 7.50 -35.53
N ALA A 64 5.53 6.32 -35.24
CA ALA A 64 6.78 5.85 -35.83
C ALA A 64 6.61 5.12 -37.19
N CYS A 65 5.38 4.83 -37.64
CA CYS A 65 5.10 4.08 -38.88
C CYS A 65 4.66 4.96 -40.08
N GLY A 66 4.87 6.28 -40.01
CA GLY A 66 4.26 7.25 -40.94
C GLY A 66 5.21 8.07 -41.82
N ARG A 67 6.28 7.48 -42.37
CA ARG A 67 7.04 8.12 -43.46
C ARG A 67 7.48 7.11 -44.51
#